data_AF-A0A0W1DWU6-F1
#
_entry.id   AF-A0A0W1DWU6-F1
#
_cell.length_a   1.000
_cell.length_b   1.000
_cell.length_c   1.000
_cell.angle_alpha   90.00
_cell.angle_beta   90.00
_cell.angle_gamma   90.00
#
_symmetry.space_group_name_H-M   'P 1'
#
loop_
_entity.id
_entity.type
_entity.pdbx_description
1 polymer ?
#
loop_
_entity_poly.entity_id
_entity_poly.type
_entity_poly.pdbx_seq_one_letter_code
_entity_poly.pdbx_strand_id
1 'polypeptide(L)' 'MAEHDHSAIKEHMYVIGADGVHVGTVDHLDGERIKLTKADSGDGKHHYLPAGLVAAVEGDTVRLSATAANAVDLFEEAE' A
#
# COMPACT_ATOMS: atom_id res chain seq x y z
N MET A 1 6.85 -13.73 18.44
CA MET A 1 6.81 -13.71 16.97
C MET A 1 5.45 -13.16 16.60
N ALA A 2 5.36 -11.88 16.25
CA ALA A 2 4.12 -11.36 15.69
C ALA A 2 4.13 -11.83 14.23
N GLU A 3 3.33 -12.85 13.94
CA GLU A 3 3.00 -13.19 12.56
C GLU A 3 2.31 -11.96 12.00
N HIS A 4 3.01 -11.19 11.16
CA HIS A 4 2.38 -10.15 10.37
C HIS A 4 1.62 -10.87 9.26
N ASP A 5 0.41 -11.31 9.59
CA ASP A 5 -0.48 -11.99 8.66
C ASP A 5 -1.00 -10.96 7.65
N HIS A 6 -0.25 -10.79 6.56
CA HIS A 6 -0.60 -9.90 5.45
C HIS A 6 -1.69 -10.50 4.54
N SER A 7 -2.18 -11.70 4.86
CA SER A 7 -3.28 -12.38 4.13
C SER A 7 -4.59 -11.59 4.13
N ALA A 8 -4.72 -10.60 5.01
CA ALA A 8 -5.86 -9.69 5.03
C ALA A 8 -5.86 -8.70 3.85
N ILE A 9 -4.70 -8.42 3.25
CA ILE A 9 -4.57 -7.49 2.13
C ILE A 9 -5.09 -8.19 0.87
N LYS A 10 -6.09 -7.58 0.24
CA LYS A 10 -6.67 -8.06 -1.01
C LYS A 10 -6.48 -7.03 -2.12
N GLU A 11 -6.53 -7.53 -3.35
CA GLU A 11 -6.71 -6.70 -4.53
C GLU A 11 -7.94 -5.80 -4.40
N HIS A 12 -7.87 -4.60 -5.00
CA HIS A 12 -8.87 -3.53 -4.94
C HIS A 12 -9.07 -2.84 -3.58
N MET A 13 -8.25 -3.13 -2.56
CA MET A 13 -8.31 -2.40 -1.29
C MET A 13 -7.76 -0.97 -1.41
N TYR A 14 -8.35 -0.05 -0.63
CA TYR A 14 -7.92 1.33 -0.52
C TYR A 14 -6.68 1.44 0.36
N VAL A 15 -5.63 2.11 -0.10
CA VAL A 15 -4.42 2.35 0.69
C VAL A 15 -4.43 3.78 1.18
N ILE A 16 -4.43 3.95 2.50
CA ILE A 16 -4.40 5.27 3.14
C ILE A 16 -3.12 5.41 3.97
N GLY A 17 -2.59 6.63 4.03
CA GLY A 17 -1.50 6.99 4.90
C GLY A 17 -1.92 7.02 6.38
N ALA A 18 -0.93 7.10 7.27
CA ALA A 18 -1.15 7.29 8.69
C ALA A 18 -1.95 8.56 9.02
N ASP A 19 -1.86 9.56 8.14
CA ASP A 19 -2.58 10.84 8.12
C ASP A 19 -4.03 10.71 7.61
N GLY A 20 -4.45 9.53 7.15
CA GLY A 20 -5.78 9.28 6.59
C GLY A 20 -5.95 9.78 5.16
N VAL A 21 -4.87 10.23 4.52
CA VAL A 21 -4.86 10.65 3.12
C VAL A 21 -4.78 9.42 2.22
N HIS A 22 -5.56 9.40 1.14
CA HIS A 22 -5.55 8.33 0.16
C HIS A 22 -4.24 8.33 -0.62
N VAL A 23 -3.56 7.18 -0.62
CA VAL A 23 -2.25 6.96 -1.27
C VAL A 23 -2.42 6.26 -2.62
N GLY A 24 -3.32 5.29 -2.67
CA GLY A 24 -3.42 4.41 -3.82
C GLY A 24 -4.45 3.30 -3.61
N THR A 25 -4.53 2.41 -4.59
CA THR A 25 -5.38 1.22 -4.54
C THR A 25 -4.50 0.00 -4.82
N VAL A 26 -4.72 -1.07 -4.05
CA VAL A 26 -4.00 -2.33 -4.22
C VAL A 26 -4.39 -2.96 -5.56
N ASP A 27 -3.42 -3.15 -6.45
CA ASP A 27 -3.55 -3.92 -7.68
C ASP A 27 -3.36 -5.41 -7.37
N HIS A 28 -2.27 -5.74 -6.65
CA HIS A 28 -1.92 -7.12 -6.31
C HIS A 28 -0.99 -7.16 -5.09
N LEU A 29 -0.97 -8.28 -4.36
CA LEU A 29 0.01 -8.54 -3.30
C LEU A 29 1.01 -9.58 -3.79
N ASP A 30 2.25 -9.15 -4.03
CA ASP A 30 3.38 -9.99 -4.42
C ASP A 30 4.19 -10.36 -3.17
N GLY A 31 3.74 -11.40 -2.46
CA GLY A 31 4.34 -11.85 -1.21
C GLY A 31 4.28 -10.78 -0.11
N GLU A 32 5.39 -10.09 0.12
CA GLU A 32 5.52 -8.99 1.09
C GLU A 32 5.52 -7.61 0.42
N ARG A 33 5.11 -7.51 -0.85
CA ARG A 33 5.06 -6.26 -1.62
C ARG A 33 3.66 -6.00 -2.15
N ILE A 34 3.10 -4.86 -1.80
CA ILE A 34 1.82 -4.37 -2.28
C ILE A 34 2.05 -3.61 -3.57
N LYS A 35 1.55 -4.13 -4.66
CA LYS A 35 1.52 -3.45 -5.95
C LYS A 35 0.36 -2.47 -5.98
N LEU A 36 0.64 -1.22 -6.33
CA LEU A 36 -0.38 -0.20 -6.52
C LEU A 36 -0.80 -0.08 -7.98
N THR A 37 -2.07 0.28 -8.20
CA THR A 37 -2.59 0.54 -9.54
C THR A 37 -2.01 1.86 -10.07
N LYS A 38 -1.49 1.84 -11.30
CA LYS A 38 -0.95 3.04 -11.96
C LYS A 38 -1.98 4.16 -12.16
N ALA A 39 -3.27 3.81 -12.17
CA ALA A 39 -4.36 4.75 -12.41
C ALA A 39 -4.57 5.71 -11.22
N ASP A 40 -4.12 5.28 -10.04
CA ASP A 40 -4.33 5.96 -8.77
C ASP A 40 -3.01 6.51 -8.19
N SER A 41 -1.88 6.11 -8.78
CA SER A 41 -0.57 6.71 -8.57
C SER A 41 -0.53 8.13 -9.14
N GLY A 42 -0.17 9.13 -8.32
CA GLY A 42 -0.04 10.53 -8.75
C GLY A 42 0.91 10.74 -9.95
N ASP A 43 1.89 9.84 -10.11
CA ASP A 43 2.91 9.88 -11.17
C ASP A 43 2.62 8.95 -12.35
N GLY A 44 1.50 8.22 -12.35
CA GLY A 44 1.07 7.36 -13.47
C GLY A 44 1.92 6.09 -13.68
N LYS A 45 2.76 5.70 -12.70
CA LYS A 45 3.60 4.50 -12.72
C LYS A 45 3.07 3.40 -11.80
N HIS A 46 3.49 2.16 -12.05
CA HIS A 46 3.30 1.08 -11.09
C HIS A 46 4.29 1.24 -9.95
N HIS A 47 3.77 1.42 -8.75
CA HIS A 47 4.56 1.52 -7.54
C HIS A 47 4.38 0.28 -6.69
N TYR A 48 5.45 -0.13 -6.02
CA TYR A 48 5.40 -1.17 -5.01
C TYR A 48 5.68 -0.56 -3.64
N LEU A 49 4.89 -1.00 -2.66
CA LEU A 49 5.06 -0.69 -1.25
C LEU A 49 5.39 -1.97 -0.49
N PRO A 50 6.39 -1.98 0.39
CA PRO A 50 6.58 -3.10 1.29
C PRO A 50 5.39 -3.23 2.24
N ALA A 51 4.85 -4.44 2.39
CA ALA A 51 3.76 -4.76 3.29
C ALA A 51 4.11 -4.48 4.77
N GLY A 52 5.41 -4.42 5.10
CA GLY A 52 5.90 -3.97 6.40
C GLY A 52 5.55 -2.51 6.74
N LEU A 53 5.14 -1.69 5.77
CA LEU A 53 4.59 -0.35 6.04
C LEU A 53 3.14 -0.41 6.49
N VAL A 54 2.43 -1.53 6.34
CA VAL A 54 1.04 -1.66 6.78
C VAL A 54 0.98 -1.67 8.30
N ALA A 55 0.30 -0.66 8.86
CA ALA A 55 0.03 -0.57 10.29
C ALA A 55 -1.20 -1.40 10.67
N ALA A 56 -2.25 -1.35 9.85
CA ALA A 56 -3.50 -2.07 10.09
C ALA A 56 -4.28 -2.25 8.78
N VAL A 57 -5.17 -3.25 8.75
CA VAL A 57 -6.16 -3.43 7.68
C VAL A 57 -7.55 -3.37 8.31
N GLU A 58 -8.34 -2.39 7.90
CA GLU A 58 -9.70 -2.16 8.38
C GLU A 58 -10.69 -2.40 7.23
N GLY A 59 -11.33 -3.58 7.23
CA GLY A 59 -12.25 -3.97 6.15
C GLY A 59 -11.54 -4.01 4.80
N ASP A 60 -11.91 -3.09 3.91
CA ASP A 60 -11.35 -2.92 2.57
C ASP A 60 -10.31 -1.77 2.48
N THR A 61 -9.82 -1.29 3.62
CA THR A 61 -8.84 -0.20 3.71
C THR A 61 -7.57 -0.65 4.42
N VAL A 62 -6.44 -0.52 3.73
CA VAL A 62 -5.09 -0.74 4.24
C VAL A 62 -4.54 0.58 4.76
N ARG A 63 -4.27 0.65 6.06
CA ARG A 63 -3.66 1.81 6.69
C ARG A 63 -2.16 1.62 6.81
N LEU A 64 -1.41 2.56 6.26
CA LEU A 64 0.04 2.60 6.38
C LEU A 64 0.47 3.25 7.70
N SER A 65 1.66 2.86 8.15
CA SER A 65 2.39 3.49 9.25
C SER A 65 3.08 4.79 8.82
N ALA A 66 3.31 4.96 7.51
CA ALA A 66 3.79 6.20 6.90
C ALA A 66 2.64 7.08 6.44
N THR A 67 2.84 8.41 6.39
CA THR A 67 1.91 9.36 5.78
C THR A 67 1.82 9.16 4.27
N ALA A 68 0.77 9.68 3.64
CA ALA A 68 0.61 9.53 2.20
C ALA A 68 1.78 10.12 1.41
N ALA A 69 2.26 11.31 1.80
CA ALA A 69 3.43 11.93 1.18
C ALA A 69 4.68 11.03 1.28
N ASN A 70 4.98 10.51 2.48
CA ASN A 70 6.14 9.63 2.67
C ASN A 70 5.99 8.31 1.92
N ALA A 71 4.77 7.75 1.88
CA ALA A 71 4.50 6.52 1.15
C ALA A 71 4.82 6.69 -0.34
N VAL A 72 4.46 7.84 -0.92
CA VAL A 72 4.76 8.19 -2.31
C VAL A 72 6.27 8.29 -2.55
N ASP A 73 7.02 8.90 -1.64
CA ASP A 73 8.49 8.95 -1.71
C ASP A 73 9.17 7.58 -1.54
N LEU A 74 8.50 6.64 -0.84
CA LEU A 74 8.98 5.27 -0.59
C LEU A 74 8.61 4.29 -1.70
N PHE A 75 7.90 4.73 -2.73
CA PHE A 75 7.51 3.87 -3.83
C PHE A 75 8.73 3.29 -4.55
N GLU A 76 8.84 1.97 -4.58
CA GLU A 76 9.78 1.30 -5.46
C GLU A 76 9.19 1.36 -6.89
N GLU A 77 9.95 1.93 -7.83
CA GLU A 77 9.59 1.92 -9.25
C GLU A 77 9.75 0.51 -9.83
N ALA A 78 8.70 0.02 -10.49
CA ALA A 78 8.85 -1.11 -11.41
C ALA A 78 9.52 -0.60 -12.70
N GLU A 79 10.71 -1.09 -13.02
CA GLU A 79 11.27 -0.94 -14.39
C GLU A 79 10.46 -1.76 -15.40
#